data_AF-A0A095B346-F1
#
_entry.id   AF-A0A095B346-F1
#
_cell.length_a   1.000
_cell.length_b   1.000
_cell.length_c   1.000
_cell.angle_alpha   90.00
_cell.angle_beta   90.00
_cell.angle_gamma   90.00
#
_symmetry.space_group_name_H-M   'P 1'
#
loop_
_entity.id
_entity.type
_entity.pdbx_description
1 polymer ?
#
loop_
_entity_poly.entity_id
_entity_poly.type
_entity_poly.pdbx_seq_one_letter_code
_entity_poly.pdbx_strand_id
1 'polypeptide(L)'
;DRVWLCSPMTSLGSCSKFHQPWQSPFEIVLIRSFSTFVLRNIQRPKDDVITVHYNQIKPDRMMVPFDAQFAGPPPATRFYEAPSEGGIAHPCPRPGTEDSASLGEEAM
;
A
#
# COMPACT_ATOMS: atom_id res chain seq x y z
N ASP A 1 -0.18 -16.07 -3.18
CA ASP A 1 -0.23 -14.98 -2.20
C ASP A 1 0.12 -15.52 -0.82
N ARG A 2 1.02 -14.86 -0.09
CA ARG A 2 1.56 -15.37 1.19
C ARG A 2 0.90 -14.67 2.36
N VAL A 3 0.49 -15.45 3.35
CA VAL A 3 -0.22 -14.94 4.53
C VAL A 3 0.27 -15.58 5.81
N TRP A 4 0.17 -14.84 6.89
CA TRP A 4 0.41 -15.30 8.26
C TRP A 4 -0.92 -15.72 8.87
N LEU A 5 -0.96 -16.88 9.53
CA LEU A 5 -2.16 -17.39 10.20
C LEU A 5 -2.15 -17.05 11.69
N CYS A 6 -3.27 -16.57 12.24
CA CYS A 6 -3.44 -16.37 13.67
C CYS A 6 -3.66 -17.71 14.38
N SER A 7 -2.77 -18.05 15.31
CA SER A 7 -2.89 -19.14 16.26
C SER A 7 -3.36 -18.58 17.61
N PRO A 8 -4.61 -18.84 18.01
CA PRO A 8 -5.15 -18.30 19.26
C PRO A 8 -4.59 -19.01 20.50
N MET A 9 -4.06 -20.22 20.39
CA MET A 9 -3.56 -20.98 21.53
C MET A 9 -2.05 -20.88 21.67
N THR A 10 -1.62 -20.41 22.84
CA THR A 10 -0.33 -20.79 23.41
C THR A 10 -0.31 -22.29 23.62
N SER A 11 0.76 -22.97 23.22
CA SER A 11 1.00 -24.35 23.66
C SER A 11 0.83 -24.47 25.18
N LEU A 12 0.21 -25.56 25.63
CA LEU A 12 -0.04 -25.80 27.06
C LEU A 12 1.30 -25.76 27.81
N GLY A 13 1.47 -24.81 28.72
CA GLY A 13 2.71 -24.56 29.46
C GLY A 13 3.60 -23.43 28.91
N SER A 14 3.24 -22.78 27.81
CA SER A 14 3.94 -21.60 27.31
C SER A 14 3.49 -20.33 28.01
N CYS A 15 4.44 -19.44 28.30
CA CYS A 15 4.13 -18.15 28.90
C CYS A 15 3.53 -17.21 27.85
N SER A 16 2.33 -16.70 28.10
CA SER A 16 1.60 -15.81 27.17
C SER A 16 2.42 -14.62 26.69
N LYS A 17 3.38 -14.12 27.49
CA LYS A 17 4.22 -12.96 27.13
C LYS A 17 5.22 -13.24 25.99
N PHE A 18 5.54 -14.52 25.75
CA PHE A 18 6.44 -14.95 24.67
C PHE A 18 5.68 -15.58 23.49
N HIS A 19 4.35 -15.57 23.55
CA HIS A 19 3.53 -16.12 22.49
C HIS A 19 3.58 -15.24 21.25
N GLN A 20 4.03 -15.81 20.14
CA GLN A 20 3.86 -15.21 18.82
C GLN A 20 2.56 -15.76 18.21
N PRO A 21 1.46 -14.99 18.20
CA PRO A 21 0.19 -15.50 17.72
C PRO A 21 0.18 -15.68 16.20
N TRP A 22 1.11 -15.07 15.45
CA TRP A 22 1.16 -15.20 14.00
C TRP A 22 2.11 -16.32 13.61
N GLN A 23 1.56 -17.36 13.00
CA GLN A 23 2.33 -18.50 12.52
C GLN A 23 2.77 -18.30 11.06
N SER A 24 3.94 -18.90 10.82
CA SER A 24 4.73 -19.02 9.59
C SER A 24 3.95 -19.01 8.27
N PRO A 25 4.55 -18.63 7.12
CA PRO A 25 3.77 -18.25 5.95
C PRO A 25 3.02 -19.45 5.36
N PHE A 26 1.71 -19.25 5.27
CA PHE A 26 0.79 -20.05 4.48
C PHE A 26 0.64 -19.42 3.11
N GLU A 27 0.15 -20.20 2.16
CA GLU A 27 -0.18 -19.71 0.83
C GLU A 27 -1.67 -19.89 0.55
N ILE A 28 -2.29 -18.85 0.01
CA ILE A 28 -3.68 -18.92 -0.48
C ILE A 28 -3.70 -19.80 -1.73
N VAL A 29 -4.40 -20.93 -1.65
CA VAL A 29 -4.57 -21.87 -2.77
C VAL A 29 -5.88 -21.60 -3.51
N LEU A 30 -6.93 -21.23 -2.76
CA LEU A 30 -8.25 -20.97 -3.31
C LEU A 30 -8.97 -19.88 -2.49
N ILE A 31 -9.65 -18.98 -3.20
CA ILE A 31 -10.55 -17.99 -2.62
C ILE A 31 -11.97 -18.57 -2.71
N ARG A 32 -12.61 -18.86 -1.58
CA ARG A 32 -14.01 -19.38 -1.56
C ARG A 32 -15.02 -18.25 -1.59
N SER A 33 -14.70 -17.15 -0.92
CA SER A 33 -15.48 -15.91 -0.91
C SER A 33 -14.58 -14.73 -0.55
N PHE A 34 -15.11 -13.50 -0.58
CA PHE A 34 -14.37 -12.29 -0.18
C PHE A 34 -13.77 -12.38 1.23
N SER A 35 -14.40 -13.14 2.14
CA SER A 35 -13.96 -13.27 3.53
C SER A 35 -13.38 -14.64 3.88
N THR A 36 -13.40 -15.61 2.97
CA THR A 36 -13.04 -17.01 3.27
C THR A 36 -12.03 -17.56 2.27
N PHE A 37 -10.92 -18.07 2.81
CA PHE A 37 -9.76 -18.51 2.04
C PHE A 37 -9.38 -19.94 2.41
N VAL A 38 -8.83 -20.66 1.45
CA VAL A 38 -8.19 -21.96 1.66
C VAL A 38 -6.68 -21.78 1.61
N LEU A 39 -6.02 -22.19 2.68
CA LEU A 39 -4.59 -22.04 2.86
C LEU A 39 -3.87 -23.39 2.85
N ARG A 40 -2.67 -23.41 2.28
CA ARG A 40 -1.70 -24.52 2.44
C ARG A 40 -0.51 -24.09 3.28
N ASN A 41 -0.02 -25.00 4.11
CA ASN A 41 1.24 -24.78 4.82
C ASN A 41 2.42 -24.98 3.85
N ILE A 42 3.24 -23.94 3.66
CA ILE A 42 4.37 -23.98 2.72
C ILE A 42 5.48 -24.92 3.22
N GLN A 43 5.67 -25.01 4.53
CA GLN A 43 6.70 -25.88 5.13
C GLN A 43 6.29 -27.35 5.14
N ARG A 44 4.98 -27.62 5.07
CA ARG A 44 4.42 -28.97 5.10
C ARG A 44 3.39 -29.12 3.97
N PRO A 45 3.85 -29.20 2.71
CA PRO A 45 2.96 -29.24 1.55
C PRO A 45 2.14 -30.53 1.45
N LYS A 46 2.49 -31.56 2.24
CA LYS A 46 1.73 -32.81 2.35
C LYS A 46 0.59 -32.74 3.36
N ASP A 47 0.56 -31.71 4.20
CA ASP A 47 -0.53 -31.51 5.16
C ASP A 47 -1.80 -31.06 4.42
N ASP A 48 -2.95 -31.35 5.02
CA ASP A 48 -4.23 -30.89 4.50
C ASP A 48 -4.32 -29.36 4.44
N VAL A 49 -5.16 -28.88 3.53
CA VAL A 49 -5.49 -27.46 3.43
C VAL A 49 -6.45 -27.06 4.54
N ILE A 50 -6.30 -25.83 5.03
CA ILE A 50 -7.17 -25.26 6.06
C ILE A 50 -8.07 -24.19 5.45
N THR A 51 -9.33 -24.12 5.89
CA THR A 51 -10.25 -23.04 5.51
C THR A 51 -10.33 -22.02 6.64
N VAL A 52 -10.10 -20.74 6.34
CA VAL A 52 -10.02 -19.67 7.35
C VAL A 52 -10.74 -18.39 6.91
N HIS A 53 -11.11 -17.57 7.89
CA HIS A 53 -11.73 -16.27 7.68
C HIS A 53 -10.68 -15.15 7.57
N TYR A 54 -10.98 -14.05 6.87
CA TYR A 54 -10.08 -12.92 6.65
C TYR A 54 -9.49 -12.36 7.97
N ASN A 55 -10.30 -12.30 9.05
CA ASN A 55 -9.85 -11.83 10.37
C ASN A 55 -8.76 -12.69 11.02
N GLN A 56 -8.54 -13.91 10.52
CA GLN A 56 -7.55 -14.85 11.05
C GLN A 56 -6.23 -14.82 10.27
N ILE A 57 -6.14 -14.02 9.21
CA ILE A 57 -4.96 -13.95 8.36
C ILE A 57 -4.41 -12.53 8.28
N LYS A 58 -3.09 -12.43 8.07
CA LYS A 58 -2.43 -11.17 7.73
C LYS A 58 -1.60 -11.35 6.46
N PRO A 59 -1.63 -10.40 5.51
CA PRO A 59 -0.78 -10.46 4.33
C PRO A 59 0.70 -10.39 4.72
N ASP A 60 1.51 -11.22 4.08
CA ASP A 60 2.97 -11.19 4.24
C ASP A 60 3.53 -9.98 3.49
N ARG A 61 3.84 -8.91 4.25
CA ARG A 61 4.29 -7.61 3.70
C ARG A 61 5.63 -7.66 2.95
N MET A 62 6.30 -8.81 2.91
CA MET A 62 7.50 -9.00 2.09
C MET A 62 7.21 -9.07 0.59
N MET A 63 5.96 -9.23 0.16
CA MET A 63 5.57 -9.09 -1.24
C MET A 63 4.90 -7.74 -1.45
N VAL A 64 5.59 -6.88 -2.19
CA VAL A 64 5.01 -5.69 -2.86
C VAL A 64 3.70 -6.12 -3.53
N PRO A 65 2.59 -5.38 -3.38
CA PRO A 65 1.31 -5.77 -3.95
C PRO A 65 1.46 -6.07 -5.44
N PHE A 66 0.93 -7.21 -5.89
CA PHE A 66 0.91 -7.56 -7.31
C PHE A 66 0.15 -6.53 -8.16
N ASP A 67 -0.63 -5.65 -7.53
CA ASP A 67 -1.36 -4.55 -8.15
C ASP A 67 -0.68 -3.18 -8.03
N ALA A 68 0.50 -3.09 -7.40
CA ALA A 68 1.31 -1.87 -7.39
C ALA A 68 2.16 -1.71 -8.68
N GLN A 69 1.91 -2.54 -9.70
CA GLN A 69 2.49 -2.37 -11.04
C GLN A 69 1.69 -1.43 -11.92
N PHE A 70 0.47 -1.02 -11.53
CA PHE A 70 -0.27 -0.02 -12.28
C PHE A 70 -0.12 1.37 -11.66
N ALA A 71 0.61 2.20 -12.42
CA ALA A 71 0.85 3.63 -12.24
C ALA A 71 1.87 4.01 -11.16
N GLY A 72 3.16 3.79 -11.47
CA GLY A 72 4.10 4.89 -11.20
C GLY A 72 3.54 6.17 -11.84
N PRO A 73 3.63 7.35 -11.19
CA PRO A 73 3.17 8.58 -11.81
C PRO A 73 3.83 8.69 -13.20
N PRO A 74 3.09 9.09 -14.24
CA PRO A 74 3.68 9.27 -15.56
C PRO A 74 4.93 10.13 -15.38
N PRO A 75 6.07 9.79 -16.02
CA PRO A 75 7.27 10.62 -15.91
C PRO A 75 6.85 12.03 -16.27
N ALA A 76 7.07 12.97 -15.35
CA ALA A 76 6.67 14.35 -15.52
C ALA A 76 7.30 14.85 -16.81
N THR A 77 6.51 14.87 -17.88
CA THR A 77 6.97 15.31 -19.19
C THR A 77 7.07 16.81 -19.06
N ARG A 78 8.28 17.28 -18.76
CA ARG A 78 8.56 18.70 -18.65
C ARG A 78 8.54 19.22 -20.08
N PHE A 79 7.44 19.86 -20.47
CA PHE A 79 7.40 20.66 -21.68
C PHE A 79 8.36 21.82 -21.46
N TYR A 80 9.56 21.72 -22.03
CA TYR A 80 10.37 22.90 -22.24
C TYR A 80 9.94 23.47 -23.59
N GLU A 81 9.50 24.72 -23.59
CA GLU A 81 9.44 25.46 -24.84
C GLU A 81 10.89 25.77 -25.20
N ALA A 82 11.40 25.09 -26.23
CA ALA A 82 12.71 25.43 -26.77
C ALA A 82 12.59 26.82 -27.41
N PRO A 83 13.31 27.84 -26.91
CA PRO A 83 13.25 29.15 -27.54
C PRO A 83 13.85 29.04 -28.94
N SER A 84 13.16 29.59 -29.93
CA SER A 84 13.72 29.75 -31.27
C SER A 84 14.97 30.62 -31.15
N GLU A 85 16.11 30.01 -31.45
CA GLU A 85 17.46 30.59 -31.60
C GLU A 85 17.63 32.04 -31.08
N GLY A 86 18.13 32.17 -29.84
CA GLY A 86 18.71 33.41 -29.34
C GLY A 86 17.91 34.15 -28.26
N GLY A 87 17.83 33.61 -27.04
CA GLY A 87 17.32 34.34 -25.89
C GLY A 87 17.60 33.65 -24.55
N ILE A 88 18.18 34.39 -23.60
CA ILE A 88 18.46 33.93 -22.23
C ILE A 88 17.17 33.61 -21.48
N ALA A 89 17.10 32.41 -20.91
CA ALA A 89 15.95 31.92 -20.16
C ALA A 89 15.84 32.61 -18.79
N HIS A 90 14.75 33.31 -18.53
CA HIS A 90 14.37 33.73 -17.19
C HIS A 90 13.32 32.76 -16.64
N PRO A 91 13.41 32.31 -15.37
CA PRO A 91 12.35 31.53 -14.76
C PRO A 91 11.07 32.37 -14.69
N CYS A 92 9.97 31.84 -15.22
CA CYS A 92 8.67 32.48 -15.14
C CYS A 92 8.29 32.67 -13.67
N PRO A 93 7.92 33.89 -13.23
CA PRO A 93 7.30 34.06 -11.93
C PRO A 93 6.02 33.23 -11.90
N ARG A 94 5.77 32.53 -10.78
CA ARG A 94 4.50 31.83 -10.55
C ARG A 94 3.33 32.78 -10.86
N PRO A 95 2.27 32.33 -11.55
CA PRO A 95 1.01 33.06 -11.59
C PRO A 95 0.53 33.24 -10.16
N GLY A 96 0.73 34.44 -9.61
CA GLY A 96 0.09 34.86 -8.38
C GLY A 96 -1.39 35.06 -8.68
N THR A 97 -2.27 34.43 -7.91
CA THR A 97 -3.67 34.84 -7.82
C THR A 97 -3.67 36.17 -7.08
N GLU A 98 -3.46 37.26 -7.81
CA GLU A 98 -3.69 38.62 -7.35
C GLU A 98 -5.19 38.88 -7.49
N ASP A 99 -5.96 38.65 -6.42
CA ASP A 99 -7.28 39.25 -6.26
C ASP A 99 -7.06 40.64 -5.64
N SER A 100 -6.78 41.62 -6.52
CA SER A 100 -6.79 43.03 -6.16
C SER A 100 -8.23 43.55 -6.29
N ALA A 101 -9.00 43.56 -5.21
CA ALA A 101 -10.19 44.40 -5.09
C ALA A 101 -9.79 45.80 -4.61
N SER A 102 -10.02 46.81 -5.45
CA SER A 102 -9.69 48.22 -5.19
C SER A 102 -10.79 48.97 -4.42
N LEU A 103 -10.31 49.89 -3.57
CA LEU A 103 -10.81 51.23 -3.22
C LEU A 103 -12.15 51.38 -2.48
N GLY A 104 -12.05 51.93 -1.27
CA GLY A 104 -13.12 52.53 -0.49
C GLY A 104 -12.55 53.23 0.74
N GLU A 105 -12.38 54.54 0.61
CA GLU A 105 -11.90 55.54 1.56
C GLU A 105 -12.63 55.66 2.91
N GLU A 106 -11.86 56.16 3.90
CA GLU A 106 -12.22 57.02 5.06
C GLU A 106 -13.12 56.58 6.25
N ALA A 107 -12.55 56.88 7.43
CA ALA A 107 -13.13 57.43 8.67
C ALA A 107 -14.16 56.64 9.50
N MET A 108 -13.78 56.23 10.73
CA MET A 108 -13.92 57.05 11.95
C MET A 108 -13.16 56.44 13.13
#